data_AF-A0A0F9DL80-F1
#
_entry.id   AF-A0A0F9DL80-F1
#
_cell.length_a   1.000
_cell.length_b   1.000
_cell.length_c   1.000
_cell.angle_alpha   90.00
_cell.angle_beta   90.00
_cell.angle_gamma   90.00
#
_symmetry.space_group_name_H-M   'P 1'
#
loop_
_entity.id
_entity.type
_entity.pdbx_description
1 polymer ?
#
loop_
_entity_poly.entity_id
_entity_poly.type
_entity_poly.pdbx_seq_one_letter_code
_entity_poly.pdbx_strand_id
1 'polypeptide(L)'
;MSEAVTALKNARYDAGIATISEVGPLGMITLRGDLDAPFLRKVVKKITGVERPDRGQCNTGGEAGVAWMSPDELLLMCPHAQVPEVLARLHAAFEDTHTLAVDVSGARAAFRIEGPHARDVLAKLAPVDLAPATFTPGMFR
;
A
#
# COMPACT_ATOMS: atom_id res chain seq x y z
N MET A 1 14.72 -7.21 18.67
CA MET A 1 13.96 -6.37 17.74
C MET A 1 13.29 -5.29 18.56
N SER A 2 13.55 -4.02 18.28
CA SER A 2 12.83 -2.91 18.93
C SER A 2 11.34 -2.97 18.59
N GLU A 3 10.47 -2.51 19.49
CA GLU A 3 9.03 -2.41 19.18
C GLU A 3 8.83 -1.51 17.95
N ALA A 4 7.98 -1.98 17.02
CA ALA A 4 7.62 -1.18 15.87
C ALA A 4 6.74 -0.02 16.35
N VAL A 5 7.22 1.21 16.16
CA VAL A 5 6.52 2.44 16.51
C VAL A 5 6.30 3.27 15.27
N THR A 6 5.13 3.90 15.19
CA THR A 6 4.82 4.87 14.14
C THR A 6 5.53 6.20 14.42
N ALA A 7 5.75 7.00 13.36
CA ALA A 7 6.59 8.19 13.42
C ALA A 7 6.05 9.25 14.40
N LEU A 8 4.74 9.35 14.55
CA LEU A 8 4.05 10.30 15.43
C LEU A 8 3.39 9.63 16.63
N LYS A 9 3.74 8.37 16.96
CA LYS A 9 3.19 7.60 18.08
C LYS A 9 1.66 7.45 18.02
N ASN A 10 1.14 7.13 16.83
CA ASN A 10 -0.28 6.96 16.55
C ASN A 10 -1.09 8.23 16.79
N ALA A 11 -0.52 9.38 16.40
CA ALA A 11 -1.17 10.67 16.56
C ALA A 11 -2.54 10.70 15.86
N ARG A 12 -3.49 11.39 16.50
CA ARG A 12 -4.85 11.60 16.00
C ARG A 12 -5.26 13.05 16.19
N TYR A 13 -5.94 13.59 15.19
CA TYR A 13 -6.54 14.92 15.22
C TYR A 13 -7.97 14.85 14.69
N ASP A 14 -8.95 15.25 15.51
CA ASP A 14 -10.38 15.20 15.20
C ASP A 14 -11.14 16.51 15.49
N ALA A 15 -10.43 17.58 15.87
CA ALA A 15 -11.01 18.90 16.07
C ALA A 15 -11.29 19.69 14.77
N GLY A 16 -10.91 19.14 13.60
CA GLY A 16 -11.11 19.76 12.29
C GLY A 16 -12.39 19.30 11.58
N ILE A 17 -12.49 19.62 10.28
CA ILE A 17 -13.62 19.21 9.42
C ILE A 17 -13.59 17.71 9.03
N ALA A 18 -12.47 17.04 9.27
CA ALA A 18 -12.27 15.60 9.07
C ALA A 18 -11.36 15.08 10.18
N THR A 19 -11.45 13.78 10.45
CA THR A 19 -10.52 13.07 11.34
C THR A 19 -9.28 12.68 10.56
N ILE A 20 -8.10 12.96 11.11
CA ILE A 20 -6.81 12.51 10.58
C ILE A 20 -6.12 11.69 11.67
N SER A 21 -5.73 10.46 11.35
CA SER A 21 -4.98 9.60 12.26
C SER A 21 -3.83 8.91 11.56
N GLU A 22 -2.68 8.84 12.21
CA GLU A 22 -1.57 8.02 11.74
C GLU A 22 -1.99 6.54 11.70
N VAL A 23 -1.52 5.83 10.68
CA VAL A 23 -1.76 4.40 10.46
C VAL A 23 -0.45 3.66 10.67
N GLY A 24 -0.51 2.55 11.41
CA GLY A 24 0.57 1.59 11.45
C GLY A 24 0.89 1.06 12.84
N PRO A 25 2.03 0.35 12.99
CA PRO A 25 3.07 0.14 11.97
C PRO A 25 2.58 -0.72 10.78
N LEU A 26 2.79 -0.23 9.54
CA LEU A 26 2.38 -0.90 8.31
C LEU A 26 3.61 -1.42 7.57
N GLY A 27 3.58 -2.69 7.20
CA GLY A 27 4.60 -3.30 6.35
C GLY A 27 4.39 -2.91 4.90
N MET A 28 5.45 -2.47 4.23
CA MET A 28 5.42 -2.10 2.81
C MET A 28 6.60 -2.73 2.09
N ILE A 29 6.32 -3.41 0.97
CA ILE A 29 7.34 -4.02 0.12
C ILE A 29 7.17 -3.51 -1.31
N THR A 30 8.20 -2.87 -1.85
CA THR A 30 8.25 -2.56 -3.28
C THR A 30 8.60 -3.85 -4.01
N LEU A 31 7.75 -4.24 -4.97
CA LEU A 31 7.98 -5.35 -5.89
C LEU A 31 8.11 -4.79 -7.31
N ARG A 32 9.26 -4.97 -7.95
CA ARG A 32 9.48 -4.63 -9.36
C ARG A 32 9.65 -5.87 -10.22
N GLY A 33 9.15 -5.80 -11.45
CA GLY A 33 9.26 -6.86 -12.45
C GLY A 33 8.22 -6.69 -13.56
N ASP A 34 8.14 -7.68 -14.45
CA ASP A 34 7.08 -7.74 -15.45
C ASP A 34 5.73 -8.07 -14.79
N LEU A 35 4.88 -7.06 -14.61
CA LEU A 35 3.57 -7.21 -13.97
C LEU A 35 2.54 -7.99 -14.81
N ASP A 36 2.83 -8.18 -16.10
CA ASP A 36 2.01 -8.99 -17.00
C ASP A 36 2.45 -10.46 -17.02
N ALA A 37 3.63 -10.77 -16.50
CA ALA A 37 4.11 -12.14 -16.34
C ALA A 37 3.11 -12.97 -15.49
N PRO A 38 2.57 -14.08 -16.02
CA PRO A 38 1.61 -14.92 -15.28
C PRO A 38 2.17 -15.44 -13.96
N PHE A 39 3.48 -15.64 -13.89
CA PHE A 39 4.18 -16.07 -12.70
C PHE A 39 4.11 -15.02 -11.57
N LEU A 40 4.44 -13.76 -11.85
CA LEU A 40 4.39 -12.68 -10.87
C LEU A 40 2.98 -12.51 -10.30
N ARG A 41 1.96 -12.50 -11.18
CA ARG A 41 0.55 -12.41 -10.77
C ARG A 41 0.15 -13.54 -9.82
N LYS A 42 0.54 -14.79 -10.13
CA LYS A 42 0.28 -15.96 -9.28
C LYS A 42 0.98 -15.86 -7.93
N VAL A 43 2.24 -15.43 -7.91
CA VAL A 43 3.03 -15.28 -6.68
C VAL A 43 2.44 -14.20 -5.78
N VAL A 44 2.13 -13.02 -6.31
CA VAL A 44 1.49 -11.93 -5.56
C VAL A 44 0.20 -12.42 -4.92
N LYS A 45 -0.72 -12.98 -5.71
CA LYS A 45 -1.99 -13.50 -5.19
C LYS A 45 -1.79 -14.59 -4.12
N LYS A 46 -0.84 -15.51 -4.33
CA LYS A 46 -0.55 -16.60 -3.38
C LYS A 46 -0.01 -16.08 -2.05
N ILE A 47 0.76 -14.99 -2.07
CA ILE A 47 1.41 -14.44 -0.87
C ILE A 47 0.48 -13.48 -0.13
N THR A 48 -0.17 -12.56 -0.85
CA THR A 48 -1.01 -11.52 -0.24
C THR A 48 -2.47 -11.94 -0.10
N GLY A 49 -2.92 -12.96 -0.82
CA GLY A 49 -4.35 -13.28 -0.96
C GLY A 49 -5.13 -12.28 -1.84
N VAL A 50 -4.44 -11.28 -2.40
CA VAL A 50 -5.04 -10.16 -3.12
C VAL A 50 -4.58 -10.16 -4.57
N GLU A 51 -5.53 -9.98 -5.49
CA GLU A 51 -5.24 -9.89 -6.92
C GLU A 51 -4.43 -8.63 -7.26
N ARG A 52 -3.54 -8.75 -8.25
CA ARG A 52 -2.84 -7.61 -8.82
C ARG A 52 -3.88 -6.57 -9.29
N PRO A 53 -3.81 -5.30 -8.84
CA PRO A 53 -4.72 -4.26 -9.26
C PRO A 53 -4.49 -3.84 -10.71
N ASP A 54 -5.50 -3.23 -11.33
CA ASP A 54 -5.32 -2.54 -12.61
C ASP A 54 -4.51 -1.24 -12.43
N ARG A 55 -4.15 -0.60 -13.56
CA ARG A 55 -3.35 0.63 -13.54
C ARG A 55 -4.09 1.73 -12.76
N GLY A 56 -3.37 2.37 -11.82
CA GLY A 56 -3.93 3.41 -10.96
C GLY A 56 -4.97 2.91 -9.96
N GLN A 57 -4.92 1.62 -9.60
CA GLN A 57 -5.81 1.01 -8.63
C GLN A 57 -5.01 0.38 -7.47
N CYS A 58 -5.71 0.13 -6.38
CA CYS A 58 -5.27 -0.59 -5.20
C CYS A 58 -6.37 -1.58 -4.80
N ASN A 59 -5.99 -2.84 -4.68
CA ASN A 59 -6.86 -3.88 -4.15
C ASN A 59 -6.45 -4.18 -2.71
N THR A 60 -7.43 -4.43 -1.85
CA THR A 60 -7.20 -4.81 -0.44
C THR A 60 -8.00 -6.07 -0.10
N GLY A 61 -7.50 -6.83 0.87
CA GLY A 61 -8.14 -8.04 1.39
C GLY A 61 -7.62 -8.35 2.77
N GLY A 62 -8.50 -8.30 3.78
CA GLY A 62 -8.07 -8.41 5.18
C GLY A 62 -7.07 -7.30 5.54
N GLU A 63 -5.91 -7.69 6.05
CA GLU A 63 -4.80 -6.79 6.41
C GLU A 63 -3.77 -6.62 5.28
N ALA A 64 -4.00 -7.25 4.12
CA ALA A 64 -3.12 -7.18 2.97
C ALA A 64 -3.66 -6.21 1.90
N GLY A 65 -2.76 -5.63 1.13
CA GLY A 65 -3.11 -4.81 -0.02
C GLY A 65 -2.04 -4.84 -1.10
N VAL A 66 -2.45 -4.51 -2.32
CA VAL A 66 -1.57 -4.42 -3.48
C VAL A 66 -1.96 -3.16 -4.23
N ALA A 67 -1.05 -2.19 -4.31
CA ALA A 67 -1.23 -0.94 -5.04
C ALA A 67 -0.35 -0.89 -6.29
N TRP A 68 -0.91 -0.38 -7.38
CA TRP A 68 -0.16 -0.12 -8.61
C TRP A 68 0.65 1.18 -8.48
N MET A 69 1.97 1.11 -8.67
CA MET A 69 2.86 2.28 -8.56
C MET A 69 3.36 2.77 -9.92
N SER A 70 3.77 1.84 -10.79
CA SER A 70 4.27 2.11 -12.14
C SER A 70 4.02 0.89 -13.05
N PRO A 71 4.29 0.97 -14.37
CA PRO A 71 4.11 -0.17 -15.28
C PRO A 71 4.85 -1.45 -14.86
N ASP A 72 5.92 -1.33 -14.08
CA ASP A 72 6.80 -2.39 -13.61
C ASP A 72 6.89 -2.48 -12.08
N GLU A 73 6.06 -1.74 -11.32
CA GLU A 73 6.15 -1.68 -9.85
C GLU A 73 4.78 -1.82 -9.16
N LEU A 74 4.77 -2.67 -8.12
CA LEU A 74 3.70 -2.79 -7.14
C LEU A 74 4.21 -2.42 -5.75
N LEU A 75 3.32 -1.88 -4.93
CA LEU A 75 3.51 -1.76 -3.49
C LEU A 75 2.64 -2.80 -2.80
N LEU A 76 3.27 -3.78 -2.16
CA LEU A 76 2.58 -4.75 -1.32
C LEU A 76 2.49 -4.21 0.10
N MET A 77 1.30 -4.29 0.69
CA MET A 77 1.03 -3.89 2.07
C MET A 77 0.64 -5.12 2.88
N CYS A 78 1.17 -5.23 4.09
CA CYS A 78 0.88 -6.31 5.04
C CYS A 78 1.14 -5.83 6.48
N PRO A 79 0.73 -6.57 7.52
CA PRO A 79 1.16 -6.28 8.89
C PRO A 79 2.69 -6.19 8.98
N HIS A 80 3.21 -5.17 9.65
CA HIS A 80 4.66 -4.92 9.71
C HIS A 80 5.47 -6.13 10.22
N ALA A 81 4.92 -6.88 11.17
CA ALA A 81 5.55 -8.09 11.70
C ALA A 81 5.72 -9.22 10.65
N GLN A 82 4.93 -9.22 9.57
CA GLN A 82 4.97 -10.23 8.52
C GLN A 82 5.96 -9.91 7.39
N VAL A 83 6.52 -8.69 7.35
CA VAL A 83 7.43 -8.25 6.28
C VAL A 83 8.59 -9.23 6.04
N PRO A 84 9.32 -9.73 7.06
CA PRO A 84 10.41 -10.67 6.83
C PRO A 84 9.96 -11.98 6.19
N GLU A 85 8.81 -12.52 6.59
CA GLU A 85 8.25 -13.75 6.03
C GLU A 85 7.81 -13.53 4.58
N VAL A 86 7.10 -12.43 4.30
CA VAL A 86 6.62 -12.08 2.96
C VAL A 86 7.81 -11.91 2.01
N LEU A 87 8.88 -11.21 2.44
CA LEU A 87 10.10 -11.07 1.64
C LEU A 87 10.76 -12.41 1.35
N ALA A 88 10.95 -13.26 2.36
CA ALA A 88 11.55 -14.58 2.17
C ALA A 88 10.76 -15.42 1.14
N ARG A 89 9.42 -15.37 1.21
CA ARG A 89 8.53 -16.07 0.26
C ARG A 89 8.61 -15.49 -1.15
N LEU A 90 8.75 -14.17 -1.29
CA LEU A 90 8.95 -13.52 -2.58
C LEU A 90 10.30 -13.93 -3.17
N HIS A 91 11.39 -13.80 -2.43
CA HIS A 91 12.74 -14.16 -2.89
C HIS A 91 12.84 -15.63 -3.30
N ALA A 92 12.31 -16.55 -2.50
CA ALA A 92 12.29 -17.98 -2.84
C ALA A 92 11.44 -18.29 -4.08
N ALA A 93 10.40 -17.49 -4.38
CA ALA A 93 9.65 -17.65 -5.61
C ALA A 93 10.45 -17.11 -6.81
N PHE A 94 11.19 -16.02 -6.63
CA PHE A 94 11.77 -15.24 -7.71
C PHE A 94 13.19 -15.62 -8.15
N GLU A 95 13.83 -16.62 -7.56
CA GLU A 95 15.28 -16.89 -7.67
C GLU A 95 15.89 -16.74 -9.08
N ASP A 96 15.24 -17.28 -10.12
CA ASP A 96 15.76 -17.22 -11.51
C ASP A 96 15.08 -16.15 -12.40
N THR A 97 14.37 -15.20 -11.80
CA THR A 97 13.60 -14.17 -12.51
C THR A 97 14.15 -12.77 -12.27
N HIS A 98 14.11 -11.91 -13.30
CA HIS A 98 14.50 -10.51 -13.17
C HIS A 98 13.42 -9.71 -12.43
N THR A 99 13.42 -9.83 -11.10
CA THR A 99 12.50 -9.13 -10.20
C THR A 99 13.24 -8.60 -8.98
N LEU A 100 12.64 -7.64 -8.29
CA LEU A 100 13.17 -7.03 -7.07
C LEU A 100 12.07 -6.95 -6.02
N ALA A 101 12.35 -7.41 -4.80
CA ALA A 101 11.47 -7.25 -3.65
C ALA A 101 12.26 -6.67 -2.48
N VAL A 102 11.86 -5.49 -1.99
CA VAL A 102 12.59 -4.74 -0.96
C VAL A 102 11.63 -4.16 0.08
N ASP A 103 11.97 -4.30 1.36
CA ASP A 103 11.27 -3.63 2.46
C ASP A 103 11.44 -2.12 2.35
N VAL A 104 10.31 -1.41 2.26
CA VAL A 104 10.22 0.05 2.23
C VAL A 104 9.27 0.56 3.33
N SER A 105 9.03 -0.22 4.38
CA SER A 105 8.12 0.11 5.50
C SER A 105 8.54 1.42 6.19
N GLY A 106 9.84 1.67 6.33
CA GLY A 106 10.37 2.90 6.90
C GLY A 106 10.41 4.10 5.94
N ALA A 107 10.03 3.93 4.67
CA ALA A 107 10.13 5.00 3.66
C ALA A 107 8.94 5.96 3.67
N ARG A 108 7.83 5.61 4.32
CA ARG A 108 6.57 6.37 4.30
C ARG A 108 5.89 6.38 5.66
N ALA A 109 5.35 7.52 6.05
CA ALA A 109 4.30 7.58 7.07
C ALA A 109 2.93 7.43 6.37
N ALA A 110 2.02 6.68 6.98
CA ALA A 110 0.68 6.49 6.46
C ALA A 110 -0.33 7.22 7.36
N PHE A 111 -1.29 7.89 6.75
CA PHE A 111 -2.37 8.59 7.45
C PHE A 111 -3.71 8.18 6.87
N ARG A 112 -4.67 7.99 7.76
CA ARG A 112 -6.08 7.79 7.42
C ARG A 112 -6.80 9.12 7.61
N ILE A 113 -7.56 9.52 6.61
CA ILE A 113 -8.39 10.73 6.61
C ILE A 113 -9.85 10.28 6.42
N GLU A 114 -10.69 10.59 7.40
CA GLU A 114 -12.07 10.08 7.48
C GLU A 114 -13.06 11.21 7.79
N GLY A 115 -14.29 11.03 7.30
CA GLY A 115 -15.40 11.96 7.51
C GLY A 115 -15.93 12.57 6.21
N PRO A 116 -17.07 13.28 6.27
CA PRO A 116 -17.76 13.80 5.08
C PRO A 116 -16.92 14.80 4.28
N HIS A 117 -15.99 15.51 4.92
CA HIS A 117 -15.10 16.49 4.29
C HIS A 117 -13.68 15.97 4.02
N ALA A 118 -13.45 14.64 4.07
CA ALA A 118 -12.12 14.07 3.82
C ALA A 118 -11.56 14.45 2.43
N ARG A 119 -12.43 14.51 1.41
CA ARG A 119 -12.08 14.95 0.05
C ARG A 119 -11.70 16.43 0.02
N ASP A 120 -12.43 17.29 0.74
CA ASP A 120 -12.14 18.72 0.82
C ASP A 120 -10.78 19.01 1.48
N VAL A 121 -10.39 18.21 2.47
CA VAL A 121 -9.08 18.31 3.12
C VAL A 121 -7.96 18.02 2.12
N LEU A 122 -8.06 16.93 1.36
CA LEU A 122 -7.06 16.52 0.37
C LEU A 122 -7.00 17.47 -0.83
N ALA A 123 -8.15 17.93 -1.34
CA ALA A 123 -8.25 18.76 -2.54
C ALA A 123 -7.55 20.13 -2.42
N LYS A 124 -7.25 20.59 -1.19
CA LYS A 124 -6.49 21.83 -0.96
C LYS A 124 -5.05 21.77 -1.50
N LEU A 125 -4.46 20.57 -1.53
CA LEU A 125 -3.03 20.39 -1.83
C LEU A 125 -2.75 19.24 -2.82
N ALA A 126 -3.76 18.42 -3.15
CA ALA A 126 -3.62 17.33 -4.10
C ALA A 126 -4.16 17.74 -5.49
N PRO A 127 -3.38 17.58 -6.57
CA PRO A 127 -3.81 17.96 -7.92
C PRO A 127 -4.80 16.96 -8.55
N VAL A 128 -5.10 15.85 -7.88
CA VAL A 128 -6.07 14.85 -8.35
C VAL A 128 -7.50 15.38 -8.18
N ASP A 129 -8.34 15.14 -9.20
CA ASP A 129 -9.78 15.37 -9.09
C ASP A 129 -10.39 14.37 -8.12
N LEU A 130 -10.71 14.84 -6.91
CA LEU A 130 -11.31 14.07 -5.84
C LEU A 130 -12.83 14.16 -5.83
N ALA A 131 -13.49 14.58 -6.91
CA ALA A 131 -14.95 14.51 -7.01
C ALA A 131 -15.44 13.07 -6.80
N PRO A 132 -16.59 12.85 -6.12
CA PRO A 132 -17.12 11.51 -5.84
C PRO A 132 -17.30 10.60 -7.05
N ALA A 133 -17.63 11.19 -8.21
CA ALA A 133 -17.80 10.47 -9.46
C ALA A 133 -16.47 10.18 -10.20
N THR A 134 -15.41 10.96 -9.94
CA THR A 134 -14.11 10.83 -10.63
C THR A 134 -13.15 9.94 -9.86
N PHE A 135 -13.10 10.08 -8.53
CA PHE A 135 -12.22 9.29 -7.66
C PHE A 135 -13.04 8.33 -6.80
N THR A 136 -13.19 7.09 -7.28
CA THR A 136 -14.03 6.06 -6.68
C THR A 136 -13.20 5.11 -5.79
N PRO A 137 -13.84 4.34 -4.89
CA PRO A 137 -13.14 3.33 -4.09
C PRO A 137 -12.28 2.41 -4.96
N GLY A 138 -11.08 2.08 -4.47
CA GLY A 138 -10.08 1.29 -5.18
C GLY A 138 -9.07 2.12 -5.98
N MET A 139 -9.37 3.37 -6.34
CA MET A 139 -8.42 4.21 -7.08
C MET A 139 -7.22 4.60 -6.23
N PHE A 140 -6.05 4.66 -6.88
CA PHE A 140 -4.75 4.95 -6.26
C PHE A 140 -3.94 5.93 -7.10
N ARG A 141 -3.30 6.91 -6.46
CA ARG A 141 -2.56 8.02 -7.08
C ARG A 141 -1.30 8.35 -6.30
#